data_AF-A0A6F8VAC9-F1
#
_entry.id   AF-A0A6F8VAC9-F1
#
_cell.length_a   1.000
_cell.length_b   1.000
_cell.length_c   1.000
_cell.angle_alpha   90.00
_cell.angle_beta   90.00
_cell.angle_gamma   90.00
#
_symmetry.space_group_name_H-M   'P 1'
#
loop_
_entity.id
_entity.type
_entity.pdbx_description
1 polymer ?
#
loop_
_entity_poly.entity_id
_entity_poly.type
_entity_poly.pdbx_seq_one_letter_code
_entity_poly.pdbx_strand_id
1 'polypeptide(L)'
;MNLFHMAQNRLAAIRAGWWLLGCVLLLGACASLPAKQESAYPASYAIGVDRATRLAARAMQEMGFQVFNQNEAAGYVHGHKIEKDPMGFAVTFNLEANFTRDAGGGLRLSAVCTAGKEVALSTYPSEAVSKFIETFDRIIQDEASKPRAPVPPPAPATPPKNREYEL
;
A
#
# COMPACT_ATOMS: atom_id res chain seq x y z
N MET A 1 19.40 -14.74 -59.48
CA MET A 1 18.37 -14.20 -58.55
C MET A 1 17.80 -15.38 -57.76
N ASN A 2 18.34 -15.71 -56.57
CA ASN A 2 17.73 -16.71 -55.66
C ASN A 2 18.36 -16.78 -54.24
N LEU A 3 19.12 -15.77 -53.81
CA LEU A 3 19.75 -15.75 -52.47
C LEU A 3 19.07 -14.80 -51.46
N PHE A 4 18.18 -13.92 -51.93
CA PHE A 4 17.50 -12.95 -51.06
C PHE A 4 16.25 -13.50 -50.35
N HIS A 5 15.62 -14.55 -50.88
CA HIS A 5 14.40 -15.11 -50.28
C HIS A 5 14.65 -16.03 -49.07
N MET A 6 15.85 -16.62 -48.92
CA MET A 6 16.15 -17.48 -47.77
C MET A 6 16.43 -16.70 -46.47
N ALA A 7 16.87 -15.44 -46.54
CA ALA A 7 17.19 -14.64 -45.37
C ALA A 7 15.95 -14.12 -44.62
N GLN A 8 14.85 -13.84 -45.34
CA GLN A 8 13.62 -13.32 -44.73
C GLN A 8 12.87 -14.35 -43.89
N ASN A 9 12.91 -15.64 -44.26
CA ASN A 9 12.19 -16.69 -43.51
C ASN A 9 12.82 -17.02 -42.16
N ARG A 10 14.13 -16.77 -41.95
CA ARG A 10 14.80 -17.03 -40.68
C ARG A 10 14.48 -15.99 -39.60
N LEU A 11 14.22 -14.74 -39.99
CA LEU A 11 13.84 -13.67 -39.05
C LEU A 11 12.39 -13.80 -38.55
N ALA A 12 11.49 -14.37 -39.36
CA ALA A 12 10.10 -14.61 -38.96
C ALA A 12 9.98 -15.70 -37.87
N ALA A 13 10.78 -16.77 -37.97
CA ALA A 13 10.76 -17.88 -37.01
C ALA A 13 11.26 -17.48 -35.61
N ILE A 14 12.27 -16.60 -35.54
CA ILE A 14 12.80 -16.09 -34.26
C ILE A 14 11.78 -15.17 -33.56
N ARG A 15 11.01 -14.39 -34.34
CA ARG A 15 9.96 -13.51 -33.80
C ARG A 15 8.76 -14.30 -33.24
N ALA A 16 8.43 -15.44 -33.84
CA ALA A 16 7.37 -16.33 -33.34
C ALA A 16 7.79 -17.08 -32.05
N GLY A 17 9.07 -17.43 -31.90
CA GLY A 17 9.59 -18.07 -30.70
C GLY A 17 9.52 -17.20 -29.44
N TRP A 18 9.69 -15.87 -29.60
CA TRP A 18 9.56 -14.93 -28.48
C TRP A 18 8.12 -14.76 -27.98
N TRP A 19 7.12 -14.91 -28.86
CA TRP A 19 5.71 -14.87 -28.47
C TRP A 19 5.30 -16.11 -27.66
N LEU A 20 5.79 -17.29 -28.02
CA LEU A 20 5.46 -18.53 -27.29
C LEU A 20 6.17 -18.63 -25.93
N LEU A 21 7.40 -18.11 -25.79
CA LEU A 21 8.09 -18.07 -24.50
C LEU A 21 7.42 -17.07 -23.51
N GLY A 22 6.81 -16.00 -24.02
CA GLY A 22 6.01 -15.07 -23.21
C GLY A 22 4.72 -15.68 -22.65
N CYS A 23 4.05 -16.56 -23.41
CA CYS A 23 2.82 -17.21 -22.96
C CYS A 23 3.06 -18.28 -21.87
N VAL A 24 4.22 -18.94 -21.83
CA VAL A 24 4.52 -19.95 -20.81
C VAL A 24 4.89 -19.31 -19.45
N LEU A 25 5.42 -18.08 -19.43
CA LEU A 25 5.65 -17.33 -18.20
C LEU A 25 4.36 -16.78 -17.56
N LEU A 26 3.25 -16.69 -18.30
CA LEU A 26 1.95 -16.25 -17.78
C LEU A 26 1.17 -17.35 -17.04
N LEU A 27 1.52 -18.63 -17.22
CA LEU A 27 0.82 -19.77 -16.61
C LEU A 27 1.47 -20.30 -15.31
N GLY A 28 2.60 -19.71 -14.88
CA GLY A 28 3.33 -20.12 -13.67
C GLY A 28 2.95 -19.40 -12.37
N ALA A 29 2.01 -18.46 -12.38
CA ALA A 29 1.70 -17.59 -11.24
C ALA A 29 0.55 -18.10 -10.33
N CYS A 30 0.28 -19.41 -10.31
CA CYS A 30 -0.72 -20.02 -9.42
C CYS A 30 -0.08 -20.66 -8.17
N ALA A 31 0.94 -20.01 -7.60
CA ALA A 31 1.40 -20.28 -6.24
C ALA A 31 1.09 -19.04 -5.40
N SER A 32 0.44 -19.25 -4.25
CA SER A 32 -0.09 -18.27 -3.31
C SER A 32 0.95 -17.28 -2.76
N LEU A 33 1.42 -16.39 -3.61
CA LEU A 33 2.30 -15.30 -3.21
C LEU A 33 1.49 -14.26 -2.43
N PRO A 34 2.11 -13.58 -1.43
CA PRO A 34 1.49 -12.45 -0.76
C PRO A 34 1.01 -11.45 -1.81
N ALA A 35 -0.25 -11.05 -1.71
CA ALA A 35 -0.75 -9.97 -2.55
C ALA A 35 -0.09 -8.68 -2.06
N LYS A 36 0.63 -8.00 -2.96
CA LYS A 36 1.32 -6.75 -2.65
C LYS A 36 0.94 -5.71 -3.70
N GLN A 37 0.63 -4.50 -3.25
CA GLN A 37 0.42 -3.34 -4.12
C GLN A 37 1.05 -2.10 -3.49
N GLU A 38 1.50 -1.19 -4.35
CA GLU A 38 2.09 0.09 -3.95
C GLU A 38 1.30 1.24 -4.57
N SER A 39 1.13 2.32 -3.81
CA SER A 39 0.47 3.55 -4.25
C SER A 39 1.31 4.75 -3.83
N ALA A 40 1.25 5.83 -4.62
CA ALA A 40 1.94 7.08 -4.33
C ALA A 40 0.94 8.22 -4.25
N TYR A 41 1.12 9.09 -3.26
CA TYR A 41 0.27 10.24 -2.98
C TYR A 41 1.07 11.53 -3.08
N PRO A 42 0.53 12.57 -3.73
CA PRO A 42 1.26 13.80 -3.97
C PRO A 42 1.52 14.58 -2.67
N ALA A 43 2.62 15.31 -2.64
CA ALA A 43 2.97 16.20 -1.52
C ALA A 43 1.91 17.28 -1.25
N SER A 44 1.05 17.59 -2.23
CA SER A 44 -0.04 18.57 -2.11
C SER A 44 -1.09 18.19 -1.06
N TYR A 45 -1.24 16.90 -0.71
CA TYR A 45 -2.10 16.49 0.39
C TYR A 45 -1.53 16.94 1.74
N ALA A 46 -0.21 17.14 1.79
CA ALA A 46 0.56 17.58 2.95
C ALA A 46 0.28 16.74 4.21
N ILE A 47 0.00 15.45 4.03
CA ILE A 47 -0.29 14.48 5.10
C ILE A 47 1.03 13.87 5.59
N GLY A 48 1.22 13.86 6.91
CA GLY A 48 2.35 13.21 7.56
C GLY A 48 2.22 11.68 7.58
N VAL A 49 3.33 10.99 7.79
CA VAL A 49 3.39 9.52 7.90
C VAL A 49 2.54 9.03 9.09
N ASP A 50 2.60 9.76 10.20
CA ASP A 50 1.80 9.54 11.40
C ASP A 50 0.29 9.59 11.09
N ARG A 51 -0.14 10.66 10.41
CA ARG A 51 -1.54 10.86 10.05
C ARG A 51 -2.00 9.83 9.03
N ALA A 52 -1.18 9.53 8.02
CA ALA A 52 -1.47 8.47 7.05
C ALA A 52 -1.67 7.12 7.73
N THR A 53 -0.84 6.79 8.72
CA THR A 53 -0.96 5.53 9.48
C THR A 53 -2.29 5.44 10.23
N ARG A 54 -2.76 6.55 10.84
CA ARG A 54 -4.09 6.60 11.48
C ARG A 54 -5.23 6.44 10.48
N LEU A 55 -5.13 7.09 9.32
CA LEU A 55 -6.13 6.97 8.24
C LEU A 55 -6.16 5.55 7.67
N ALA A 56 -5.00 4.89 7.59
CA ALA A 56 -4.88 3.51 7.17
C ALA A 56 -5.50 2.54 8.18
N ALA A 57 -5.28 2.75 9.48
CA ALA A 57 -5.95 1.99 10.53
C ALA A 57 -7.49 2.12 10.41
N ARG A 58 -7.98 3.33 10.14
CA ARG A 58 -9.41 3.56 9.86
C ARG A 58 -9.87 2.81 8.61
N ALA A 59 -9.13 2.85 7.51
CA ALA A 59 -9.46 2.12 6.28
C ALA A 59 -9.56 0.60 6.55
N MET A 60 -8.61 0.03 7.32
CA MET A 60 -8.65 -1.36 7.75
C MET A 60 -9.91 -1.68 8.56
N GLN A 61 -10.26 -0.83 9.53
CA GLN A 61 -11.47 -0.99 10.33
C GLN A 61 -12.74 -0.91 9.49
N GLU A 62 -12.82 0.00 8.51
CA GLU A 62 -13.97 0.11 7.60
C GLU A 62 -14.15 -1.16 6.73
N MET A 63 -13.08 -1.91 6.47
CA MET A 63 -13.12 -3.21 5.79
C MET A 63 -13.39 -4.40 6.72
N GLY A 64 -13.49 -4.16 8.02
CA GLY A 64 -13.71 -5.18 9.05
C GLY A 64 -12.43 -5.89 9.52
N PHE A 65 -11.25 -5.32 9.26
CA PHE A 65 -10.00 -5.80 9.89
C PHE A 65 -9.90 -5.26 11.31
N GLN A 66 -9.52 -6.12 12.25
CA GLN A 66 -9.16 -5.73 13.59
C GLN A 66 -7.69 -5.30 13.62
N VAL A 67 -7.45 -4.00 13.83
CA VAL A 67 -6.10 -3.44 13.96
C VAL A 67 -5.53 -3.80 15.33
N PHE A 68 -4.34 -4.40 15.36
CA PHE A 68 -3.68 -4.81 16.60
C PHE A 68 -2.27 -4.25 16.77
N ASN A 69 -1.63 -3.79 15.69
CA ASN A 69 -0.37 -3.07 15.76
C ASN A 69 -0.44 -1.80 14.91
N GLN A 70 -0.14 -0.67 15.53
CA GLN A 70 -0.09 0.64 14.88
C GLN A 70 1.14 1.38 15.42
N ASN A 71 2.11 1.62 14.54
CA ASN A 71 3.31 2.37 14.86
C ASN A 71 3.42 3.58 13.92
N GLU A 72 2.95 4.72 14.41
CA GLU A 72 2.91 5.98 13.64
C GLU A 72 4.30 6.51 13.30
N ALA A 73 5.29 6.28 14.17
CA ALA A 73 6.66 6.70 13.94
C ALA A 73 7.34 5.87 12.84
N ALA A 74 7.02 4.58 12.76
CA ALA A 74 7.51 3.68 11.71
C ALA A 74 6.67 3.73 10.43
N GLY A 75 5.53 4.44 10.43
CA GLY A 75 4.59 4.45 9.32
C GLY A 75 3.93 3.10 9.08
N TYR A 76 3.69 2.30 10.12
CA TYR A 76 3.27 0.92 9.99
C TYR A 76 1.94 0.65 10.68
N VAL A 77 1.05 -0.08 10.01
CA VAL A 77 -0.17 -0.60 10.61
C VAL A 77 -0.43 -2.03 10.13
N HIS A 78 -0.93 -2.86 11.05
CA HIS A 78 -1.26 -4.26 10.81
C HIS A 78 -2.60 -4.58 11.47
N GLY A 79 -3.51 -5.15 10.67
CA GLY A 79 -4.74 -5.75 11.15
C GLY A 79 -4.94 -7.17 10.62
N HIS A 80 -5.76 -7.94 11.32
CA HIS A 80 -6.20 -9.24 10.84
C HIS A 80 -7.71 -9.30 10.70
N LYS A 81 -8.18 -10.23 9.88
CA LYS A 81 -9.59 -10.54 9.72
C LYS A 81 -9.77 -12.05 9.64
N ILE A 82 -10.76 -12.57 10.35
CA ILE A 82 -11.10 -13.99 10.30
C ILE A 82 -12.38 -14.11 9.49
N GLU A 83 -12.32 -14.86 8.39
CA GLU A 83 -13.49 -15.20 7.59
C GLU A 83 -13.63 -16.72 7.47
N LYS A 84 -14.82 -17.19 7.10
CA LYS A 84 -15.02 -18.61 6.80
C LYS A 84 -14.80 -18.83 5.31
N ASP A 85 -14.00 -19.84 4.96
CA ASP A 85 -13.87 -20.26 3.57
C ASP A 85 -15.16 -20.94 3.07
N PRO A 86 -15.28 -21.24 1.76
CA PRO A 86 -16.44 -21.94 1.22
C PRO A 86 -16.71 -23.33 1.83
N MET A 87 -15.72 -23.93 2.49
CA MET A 87 -15.84 -25.21 3.20
C MET A 87 -16.23 -25.02 4.68
N GLY A 88 -16.33 -23.79 5.17
CA GLY A 88 -16.71 -23.44 6.53
C GLY A 88 -15.56 -23.35 7.54
N PHE A 89 -14.31 -23.52 7.11
CA PHE A 89 -13.13 -23.38 7.97
C PHE A 89 -12.79 -21.92 8.22
N ALA A 90 -12.38 -21.60 9.44
CA ALA A 90 -11.93 -20.27 9.79
C ALA A 90 -10.55 -20.00 9.19
N VAL A 91 -10.45 -18.93 8.42
CA VAL A 91 -9.22 -18.48 7.77
C VAL A 91 -8.88 -17.10 8.28
N THR A 92 -7.64 -16.94 8.74
CA THR A 92 -7.09 -15.63 9.12
C THR A 92 -6.40 -14.99 7.94
N PHE A 93 -6.77 -13.76 7.64
CA PHE A 93 -6.10 -12.87 6.70
C PHE A 93 -5.39 -11.77 7.46
N ASN A 94 -4.14 -11.51 7.13
CA ASN A 94 -3.32 -10.46 7.73
C ASN A 94 -3.07 -9.39 6.68
N LEU A 95 -3.40 -8.15 7.00
CA LEU A 95 -3.19 -6.99 6.14
C LEU A 95 -2.23 -6.03 6.82
N GLU A 96 -1.15 -5.72 6.13
CA GLU A 96 -0.09 -4.83 6.56
C GLU A 96 -0.02 -3.64 5.60
N ALA A 97 0.14 -2.43 6.15
CA ALA A 97 0.39 -1.23 5.38
C ALA A 97 1.59 -0.47 5.95
N ASN A 98 2.53 -0.12 5.08
CA ASN A 98 3.72 0.64 5.40
C ASN A 98 3.79 1.94 4.60
N PHE A 99 4.16 3.02 5.27
CA PHE A 99 4.22 4.36 4.74
C PHE A 99 5.64 4.92 4.81
N THR A 100 6.11 5.45 3.70
CA THR A 100 7.40 6.14 3.60
C THR A 100 7.23 7.49 2.91
N ARG A 101 8.13 8.43 3.21
CA ARG A 101 8.22 9.71 2.48
C ARG A 101 9.09 9.52 1.25
N ASP A 102 8.66 10.06 0.12
CA ASP A 102 9.52 10.20 -1.05
C ASP A 102 10.40 11.46 -0.96
N ALA A 103 11.37 11.58 -1.86
CA ALA A 103 12.28 12.72 -1.91
C ALA A 103 11.58 14.05 -2.26
N GLY A 104 10.40 14.01 -2.88
CA GLY A 104 9.56 15.17 -3.18
C GLY A 104 8.62 15.57 -2.04
N GLY A 105 8.70 14.90 -0.89
CA GLY A 105 7.83 15.12 0.26
C GLY A 105 6.43 14.49 0.12
N GLY A 106 6.18 13.75 -0.96
CA GLY A 106 5.03 12.89 -1.15
C GLY A 106 5.09 11.65 -0.26
N LEU A 107 3.99 10.90 -0.26
CA LEU A 107 3.81 9.73 0.58
C LEU A 107 3.71 8.48 -0.30
N ARG A 108 4.47 7.44 0.01
CA ARG A 108 4.37 6.13 -0.62
C ARG A 108 3.77 5.13 0.35
N LEU A 109 2.77 4.40 -0.12
CA LEU A 109 2.12 3.30 0.57
C LEU A 109 2.57 1.98 -0.05
N SER A 110 2.90 1.00 0.80
CA SER A 110 3.02 -0.40 0.43
C SER A 110 2.05 -1.23 1.26
N ALA A 111 1.10 -1.88 0.61
CA ALA A 111 0.10 -2.72 1.24
C ALA A 111 0.35 -4.18 0.88
N VAL A 112 0.31 -5.06 1.87
CA VAL A 112 0.52 -6.50 1.72
C VAL A 112 -0.58 -7.25 2.46
N CYS A 113 -1.24 -8.19 1.78
CA CYS A 113 -2.17 -9.11 2.43
C CYS A 113 -1.67 -10.55 2.29
N THR A 114 -1.74 -11.31 3.39
CA THR A 114 -1.40 -12.73 3.43
C THR A 114 -2.57 -13.52 4.00
N ALA A 115 -2.84 -14.70 3.43
CA ALA A 115 -3.69 -15.69 4.05
C ALA A 115 -2.85 -16.54 5.01
N GLY A 116 -3.46 -17.05 6.08
CA GLY A 116 -2.86 -18.08 6.93
C GLY A 116 -2.41 -19.30 6.11
N LYS A 117 -1.47 -20.07 6.67
CA LYS A 117 -0.83 -21.22 6.00
C LYS A 117 -1.81 -22.30 5.49
N GLU A 118 -3.06 -22.25 5.95
CA GLU A 118 -4.10 -23.21 5.63
C GLU A 118 -4.78 -22.94 4.28
N VAL A 119 -4.49 -21.81 3.62
CA VAL A 119 -5.13 -21.42 2.36
C VAL A 119 -4.12 -21.28 1.22
N ALA A 120 -4.04 -22.32 0.39
CA ALA A 120 -3.15 -22.36 -0.77
C ALA A 120 -3.74 -21.68 -2.02
N LEU A 121 -5.06 -21.44 -2.08
CA LEU A 121 -5.75 -21.01 -3.31
C LEU A 121 -6.90 -20.02 -3.01
N SER A 122 -6.58 -18.81 -2.53
CA SER A 122 -7.57 -17.75 -2.36
C SER A 122 -7.18 -16.48 -3.12
N THR A 123 -8.13 -15.88 -3.83
CA THR A 123 -8.00 -14.56 -4.45
C THR A 123 -8.21 -13.43 -3.45
N TYR A 124 -8.73 -13.75 -2.26
CA TYR A 124 -9.06 -12.79 -1.23
C TYR A 124 -7.90 -11.87 -0.86
N PRO A 125 -6.64 -12.32 -0.70
CA PRO A 125 -5.53 -11.42 -0.38
C PRO A 125 -5.39 -10.28 -1.40
N SER A 126 -5.49 -10.60 -2.70
CA SER A 126 -5.43 -9.60 -3.77
C SER A 126 -6.61 -8.64 -3.73
N GLU A 127 -7.82 -9.16 -3.57
CA GLU A 127 -9.03 -8.33 -3.44
C GLU A 127 -8.99 -7.43 -2.20
N ALA A 128 -8.46 -7.92 -1.09
CA ALA A 128 -8.31 -7.17 0.15
C ALA A 128 -7.33 -6.02 -0.03
N VAL A 129 -6.18 -6.23 -0.68
CA VAL A 129 -5.23 -5.14 -0.97
C VAL A 129 -5.85 -4.09 -1.89
N SER A 130 -6.52 -4.51 -2.98
CA SER A 130 -7.17 -3.57 -3.90
C SER A 130 -8.24 -2.74 -3.19
N LYS A 131 -9.14 -3.39 -2.44
CA LYS A 131 -10.19 -2.70 -1.66
C LYS A 131 -9.61 -1.80 -0.58
N PHE A 132 -8.50 -2.19 0.03
CA PHE A 132 -7.81 -1.35 1.01
C PHE A 132 -7.29 -0.06 0.37
N ILE A 133 -6.62 -0.16 -0.77
CA ILE A 133 -6.12 1.01 -1.49
C ILE A 133 -7.29 1.91 -1.93
N GLU A 134 -8.35 1.35 -2.50
CA GLU A 134 -9.55 2.13 -2.88
C GLU A 134 -10.19 2.85 -1.66
N THR A 135 -10.29 2.14 -0.53
CA THR A 135 -10.85 2.70 0.70
C THR A 135 -9.96 3.81 1.26
N PHE A 136 -8.65 3.58 1.29
CA PHE A 136 -7.68 4.54 1.77
C PHE A 136 -7.61 5.77 0.86
N ASP A 137 -7.65 5.60 -0.46
CA ASP A 137 -7.68 6.67 -1.46
C ASP A 137 -8.87 7.61 -1.24
N ARG A 138 -10.05 7.04 -0.99
CA ARG A 138 -11.24 7.83 -0.64
C ARG A 138 -11.03 8.61 0.66
N ILE A 139 -10.52 7.96 1.70
CA ILE A 139 -10.31 8.58 3.02
C ILE A 139 -9.26 9.69 2.96
N ILE A 140 -8.15 9.47 2.25
CA ILE A 140 -7.06 10.45 2.15
C ILE A 140 -7.47 11.64 1.30
N GLN A 141 -8.28 11.45 0.26
CA GLN A 141 -8.86 12.54 -0.52
C GLN A 141 -9.87 13.37 0.29
N ASP A 142 -10.75 12.71 1.05
CA ASP A 142 -11.66 13.41 1.98
C ASP A 142 -10.86 14.22 3.00
N GLU A 143 -9.79 13.65 3.56
CA GLU A 143 -8.93 14.35 4.51
C GLU A 143 -8.19 15.54 3.87
N ALA A 144 -7.63 15.35 2.68
CA ALA A 144 -6.93 16.41 1.95
C ALA A 144 -7.86 17.57 1.53
N SER A 145 -9.16 17.29 1.37
CA SER A 145 -10.17 18.29 1.03
C SER A 145 -10.56 19.20 2.20
N LYS A 146 -10.26 18.81 3.44
CA LYS A 146 -10.65 19.57 4.63
C LYS A 146 -9.85 20.88 4.74
N PRO A 147 -10.52 22.01 4.99
CA PRO A 147 -9.84 23.27 5.26
C PRO A 147 -8.87 23.10 6.43
N ARG A 148 -7.59 23.39 6.21
CA ARG A 148 -6.63 23.44 7.30
C ARG A 148 -6.92 24.67 8.14
N ALA A 149 -7.08 24.47 9.44
CA ALA A 149 -7.10 25.59 10.38
C ALA A 149 -5.81 26.42 10.18
N PRO A 150 -5.89 27.76 10.16
CA PRO A 150 -4.70 28.59 10.16
C PRO A 150 -3.81 28.21 11.33
N VAL A 151 -2.51 28.08 11.10
CA VAL A 151 -1.54 27.89 12.18
C VAL A 151 -1.72 29.07 13.15
N PRO A 152 -1.99 28.82 14.45
CA PRO A 152 -2.06 29.90 15.42
C PRO A 152 -0.75 30.71 15.35
N PRO A 153 -0.81 32.06 15.36
CA PRO A 153 0.40 32.85 15.39
C PRO A 153 1.28 32.37 16.56
N PRO A 154 2.62 32.31 16.38
CA PRO A 154 3.52 31.85 17.43
C PRO A 154 3.23 32.66 18.70
N ALA A 155 3.00 31.94 19.81
CA ALA A 155 2.76 32.57 21.09
C ALA A 155 3.89 33.58 21.37
N PRO A 156 3.58 34.82 21.81
CA PRO A 156 4.60 35.79 22.13
C PRO A 156 5.57 35.16 23.13
N ALA A 157 6.87 35.23 22.82
CA ALA A 157 7.92 34.71 23.67
C ALA A 157 7.71 35.24 25.09
N THR A 158 7.53 34.33 26.05
CA THR A 158 7.47 34.70 27.45
C THR A 158 8.81 35.35 27.81
N PRO A 159 8.83 36.60 28.28
CA PRO A 159 10.09 37.23 28.67
C PRO A 159 10.74 36.39 29.77
N PRO A 160 12.08 36.26 29.77
CA PRO A 160 12.79 35.49 30.79
C PRO A 160 12.42 36.05 32.17
N LYS A 161 11.96 35.16 33.06
CA LYS A 161 11.69 35.48 34.46
C LYS A 161 13.02 35.89 35.09
N ASN A 162 13.26 37.19 35.23
CA ASN A 162 14.40 37.71 35.99
C ASN A 162 14.35 37.09 37.38
N ARG A 163 15.39 36.35 37.74
CA ARG A 163 15.68 36.02 39.14
C ARG A 163 16.04 37.33 39.82
N GLU A 164 15.04 38.05 40.32
CA GLU A 164 15.25 39.09 41.31
C GLU A 164 15.86 38.43 42.55
N TYR A 165 17.14 38.74 42.74
CA TYR A 165 17.90 38.88 43.99
C TYR A 165 17.25 38.28 45.26
N GLU A 166 17.72 37.09 45.68
CA GLU A 166 17.75 36.74 47.11
C GLU A 166 19.17 37.07 47.60
N LEU A 167 19.25 38.18 48.34
CA LEU A 167 20.35 38.56 49.24
C LEU A 167 20.24 37.76 50.54
#